data_AF-A0A2W6DSU7-F1
#
_entry.id   AF-A0A2W6DSU7-F1
#
_cell.length_a   1.000
_cell.length_b   1.000
_cell.length_c   1.000
_cell.angle_alpha   90.00
_cell.angle_beta   90.00
_cell.angle_gamma   90.00
#
_symmetry.space_group_name_H-M   'P 1'
#
loop_
_entity.id
_entity.type
_entity.pdbx_description
1 polymer ?
#
loop_
_entity_poly.entity_id
_entity_poly.type
_entity_poly.pdbx_seq_one_letter_code
_entity_poly.pdbx_strand_id
1 'polypeptide(L)'
;MVALRGATGLRTARIGGRVAVGDLVASIGNAHGLGDPSLGAGPVVRLHRSIESTTGSARPLTGLIEARNGVEPGESGGPMVDTAGRVVGITVATGLTAAGDPNGHGYAIPIAAALAAAHRILVKP
;
A
#
# COMPACT_ATOMS: atom_id res chain seq x y z
N MET A 1 8.62 14.48 -8.46
CA MET A 1 8.23 13.28 -9.23
C MET A 1 9.43 12.34 -9.27
N VAL A 2 9.24 11.06 -8.98
CA VAL A 2 10.28 10.04 -9.18
C VAL A 2 10.03 9.38 -10.53
N ALA A 3 11.03 9.39 -11.41
CA ALA A 3 10.99 8.74 -12.71
C ALA A 3 12.37 8.15 -13.00
N LEU A 4 12.41 6.88 -13.41
CA LEU A 4 13.64 6.24 -13.83
C LEU A 4 14.08 6.83 -15.18
N ARG A 5 15.35 7.26 -15.27
CA ARG A 5 15.92 7.78 -16.52
C ARG A 5 16.56 6.64 -17.32
N GLY A 6 16.25 6.56 -18.61
CA GLY A 6 16.84 5.56 -19.51
C GLY A 6 16.38 4.11 -19.28
N ALA A 7 15.37 3.88 -18.42
CA ALA A 7 14.85 2.55 -18.17
C ALA A 7 14.02 2.04 -19.36
N THR A 8 14.36 0.85 -19.86
CA THR A 8 13.64 0.14 -20.92
C THR A 8 13.44 -1.32 -20.52
N GLY A 9 12.47 -2.00 -21.12
CA GLY A 9 12.24 -3.44 -20.89
C GLY A 9 11.62 -3.83 -19.54
N LEU A 10 11.23 -2.86 -18.70
CA LEU A 10 10.58 -3.15 -17.41
C LEU A 10 9.12 -3.59 -17.60
N ARG A 11 8.72 -4.64 -16.87
CA ARG A 11 7.31 -5.05 -16.79
C ARG A 11 6.58 -4.13 -15.81
N THR A 12 5.53 -3.48 -16.29
CA THR A 12 4.66 -2.66 -15.43
C THR A 12 3.72 -3.53 -14.60
N ALA A 13 3.39 -3.04 -13.41
CA ALA A 13 2.41 -3.70 -12.56
C ALA A 13 1.02 -3.68 -13.22
N ARG A 14 0.27 -4.76 -13.07
CA ARG A 14 -1.13 -4.82 -13.51
C ARG A 14 -1.99 -4.08 -12.49
N ILE A 15 -2.87 -3.21 -12.95
CA ILE A 15 -3.79 -2.49 -12.08
C ILE A 15 -5.05 -3.32 -11.85
N GLY A 16 -5.44 -3.45 -10.59
CA GLY A 16 -6.65 -4.13 -10.14
C GLY A 16 -7.83 -3.17 -10.00
N GLY A 17 -8.81 -3.60 -9.22
CA GLY A 17 -10.04 -2.85 -8.97
C GLY A 17 -10.25 -2.51 -7.50
N ARG A 18 -11.52 -2.39 -7.14
CA ARG A 18 -11.94 -2.28 -5.74
C ARG A 18 -11.83 -3.64 -5.06
N VAL A 19 -11.67 -3.60 -3.75
CA VAL A 19 -11.72 -4.77 -2.86
C VAL A 19 -12.91 -4.65 -1.92
N ALA A 20 -13.38 -5.78 -1.43
CA ALA A 20 -14.37 -5.90 -0.37
C ALA A 20 -13.74 -6.38 0.94
N VAL A 21 -14.44 -6.19 2.05
CA VAL A 21 -14.08 -6.82 3.32
C VAL A 21 -14.13 -8.35 3.14
N GLY A 22 -13.09 -9.03 3.58
CA GLY A 22 -12.90 -10.47 3.41
C GLY A 22 -12.01 -10.85 2.22
N ASP A 23 -11.79 -9.96 1.24
CA ASP A 23 -10.89 -10.24 0.13
C ASP A 23 -9.46 -10.45 0.64
N LEU A 24 -8.77 -11.46 0.10
CA LEU A 24 -7.36 -11.69 0.40
C LEU A 24 -6.49 -10.74 -0.41
N VAL A 25 -5.57 -10.08 0.29
CA VAL A 25 -4.57 -9.19 -0.30
C VAL A 25 -3.18 -9.49 0.25
N ALA A 26 -2.16 -9.07 -0.47
CA ALA A 26 -0.77 -9.11 -0.02
C ALA A 26 -0.11 -7.74 -0.22
N SER A 27 0.62 -7.27 0.79
CA SER A 27 1.53 -6.13 0.67
C SER A 27 2.92 -6.66 0.34
N ILE A 28 3.58 -6.03 -0.64
CA ILE A 28 4.94 -6.38 -1.07
C ILE A 28 5.83 -5.17 -0.85
N GLY A 29 6.99 -5.35 -0.24
CA GLY A 29 7.87 -4.23 0.13
C GLY A 29 9.31 -4.65 0.40
N ASN A 30 10.00 -3.85 1.21
CA ASN A 30 11.33 -4.12 1.73
C ASN A 30 11.32 -3.81 3.23
N ALA A 31 10.71 -4.71 4.01
CA ALA A 31 10.61 -4.59 5.46
C ALA A 31 11.98 -4.31 6.08
N HIS A 32 12.05 -3.27 6.90
CA HIS A 32 13.25 -2.77 7.58
C HIS A 32 14.44 -2.42 6.67
N GLY A 33 14.26 -2.40 5.35
CA GLY A 33 15.32 -2.03 4.40
C GLY A 33 16.42 -3.07 4.23
N LEU A 34 16.15 -4.35 4.52
CA LEU A 34 17.16 -5.42 4.53
C LEU A 34 17.61 -5.87 3.14
N GLY A 35 16.89 -5.48 2.08
CA GLY A 35 17.29 -5.67 0.68
C GLY A 35 16.53 -6.79 -0.02
N ASP A 36 16.04 -7.78 0.73
CA ASP A 36 15.15 -8.82 0.19
C ASP A 36 13.70 -8.35 0.17
N PRO A 37 12.90 -8.72 -0.86
CA PRO A 37 11.48 -8.44 -0.87
C PRO A 37 10.75 -9.09 0.31
N SER A 38 9.96 -8.30 1.03
CA SER A 38 9.04 -8.77 2.06
C SER A 38 7.63 -8.93 1.50
N LEU A 39 6.87 -9.86 2.10
CA LEU A 39 5.48 -10.12 1.74
C LEU A 39 4.64 -10.41 3.00
N GLY A 40 3.61 -9.61 3.20
CA GLY A 40 2.60 -9.79 4.24
C GLY A 40 1.21 -9.96 3.64
N ALA A 41 0.56 -11.11 3.89
CA ALA A 41 -0.74 -11.47 3.30
C ALA A 41 -1.84 -11.68 4.34
N GLY A 42 -3.06 -11.30 3.98
CA GLY A 42 -4.22 -11.54 4.82
C GLY A 42 -5.48 -10.81 4.32
N PRO A 43 -6.60 -10.94 5.06
CA PRO A 43 -7.87 -10.40 4.60
C PRO A 43 -7.94 -8.89 4.79
N VAL A 44 -8.65 -8.22 3.87
CA VAL A 44 -9.19 -6.88 4.09
C VAL A 44 -10.20 -6.96 5.24
N VAL A 45 -9.99 -6.16 6.28
CA VAL A 45 -10.85 -6.16 7.47
C VAL A 45 -11.79 -4.97 7.54
N ARG A 46 -11.38 -3.80 7.01
CA ARG A 46 -12.21 -2.59 6.96
C ARG A 46 -11.88 -1.76 5.73
N LEU A 47 -12.85 -0.98 5.27
CA LEU A 47 -12.71 -0.01 4.18
C LEU A 47 -12.99 1.41 4.70
N HIS A 48 -12.61 2.42 3.91
CA HIS A 48 -12.82 3.83 4.21
C HIS A 48 -12.24 4.28 5.56
N ARG A 49 -11.10 3.69 5.93
CA ARG A 49 -10.48 3.98 7.22
C ARG A 49 -9.84 5.35 7.23
N SER A 50 -9.93 5.96 8.40
CA SER A 50 -9.24 7.19 8.74
C SER A 50 -8.28 6.91 9.89
N ILE A 51 -7.02 7.28 9.71
CA ILE A 51 -5.96 7.14 10.72
C ILE A 51 -5.24 8.47 10.90
N GLU A 52 -4.81 8.73 12.12
CA GLU A 52 -3.95 9.86 12.43
C GLU A 52 -2.50 9.49 12.15
N SER A 53 -1.75 10.43 11.57
CA SER A 53 -0.32 10.27 11.41
C SER A 53 0.36 10.54 12.75
N THR A 54 1.09 9.56 13.26
CA THR A 54 1.93 9.69 14.46
C THR A 54 3.25 10.42 14.18
N THR A 55 3.57 10.69 12.91
CA THR A 55 4.84 11.28 12.46
C THR A 55 4.76 12.77 12.13
N GLY A 56 3.72 13.47 12.58
CA GLY A 56 3.64 14.93 12.53
C GLY A 56 2.93 15.52 11.30
N SER A 57 2.30 14.69 10.45
CA SER A 57 1.39 15.23 9.43
C SER A 57 0.09 15.70 10.10
N ALA A 58 -0.20 17.00 10.07
CA ALA A 58 -1.37 17.59 10.72
C ALA A 58 -2.73 17.16 10.12
N ARG A 59 -2.74 16.30 9.09
CA ARG A 59 -3.97 15.83 8.44
C ARG A 59 -4.10 14.31 8.56
N PRO A 60 -5.28 13.81 8.96
CA PRO A 60 -5.54 12.38 8.95
C PRO A 60 -5.49 11.84 7.52
N LEU A 61 -4.95 10.62 7.37
CA LEU A 61 -5.10 9.85 6.15
C LEU A 61 -6.49 9.24 6.16
N THR A 62 -7.25 9.38 5.08
CA THR A 62 -8.66 8.97 5.00
C THR A 62 -8.93 8.14 3.75
N GLY A 63 -10.02 7.38 3.77
CA GLY A 63 -10.42 6.56 2.62
C GLY A 63 -9.54 5.33 2.40
N LEU A 64 -8.83 4.87 3.45
CA LEU A 64 -7.87 3.76 3.35
C LEU A 64 -8.56 2.40 3.32
N ILE A 65 -7.90 1.44 2.67
CA ILE A 65 -8.09 0.01 2.86
C ILE A 65 -7.33 -0.38 4.13
N GLU A 66 -7.93 -1.17 5.00
CA GLU A 66 -7.25 -1.80 6.13
C GLU A 66 -7.30 -3.31 6.00
N ALA A 67 -6.14 -3.95 6.08
CA ALA A 67 -5.97 -5.39 6.01
C ALA A 67 -5.25 -5.91 7.26
N ARG A 68 -5.52 -7.17 7.61
CA ARG A 68 -4.77 -7.89 8.64
C ARG A 68 -3.70 -8.72 7.96
N ASN A 69 -2.64 -8.06 7.51
CA ASN A 69 -1.62 -8.66 6.66
C ASN A 69 -0.20 -8.40 7.16
N GLY A 70 -0.04 -8.03 8.43
CA GLY A 70 1.25 -7.95 9.10
C GLY A 70 2.21 -6.93 8.47
N VAL A 71 1.71 -5.81 7.94
CA VAL A 71 2.57 -4.80 7.31
C VAL A 71 3.61 -4.27 8.30
N GLU A 72 4.84 -4.13 7.84
CA GLU A 72 5.97 -3.66 8.64
C GLU A 72 6.57 -2.34 8.13
N PRO A 73 7.28 -1.59 8.99
CA PRO A 73 8.05 -0.42 8.54
C PRO A 73 8.99 -0.77 7.38
N GLY A 74 9.00 0.06 6.34
CA GLY A 74 9.79 -0.19 5.12
C GLY A 74 8.96 -0.76 3.95
N GLU A 75 7.76 -1.27 4.22
CA GLU A 75 6.83 -1.69 3.16
C GLU A 75 5.97 -0.55 2.58
N SER A 76 5.95 0.60 3.26
CA SER A 76 5.30 1.82 2.78
C SER A 76 5.82 2.22 1.38
N GLY A 77 4.90 2.57 0.48
CA GLY A 77 5.17 2.84 -0.93
C GLY A 77 5.07 1.61 -1.83
N GLY A 78 5.13 0.40 -1.26
CA GLY A 78 4.95 -0.86 -1.97
C GLY A 78 3.49 -1.13 -2.37
N PRO A 79 3.25 -2.01 -3.36
CA PRO A 79 1.91 -2.36 -3.80
C PRO A 79 1.22 -3.28 -2.79
N MET A 80 -0.07 -3.05 -2.59
CA MET A 80 -1.02 -4.04 -2.08
C MET A 80 -1.73 -4.68 -3.29
N VAL A 81 -1.69 -6.00 -3.39
CA VAL A 81 -2.17 -6.76 -4.56
C VAL A 81 -3.29 -7.74 -4.19
N ASP A 82 -4.19 -7.99 -5.14
CA ASP A 82 -5.18 -9.07 -5.07
C ASP A 82 -4.53 -10.46 -5.32
N THR A 83 -5.32 -11.53 -5.20
CA THR A 83 -4.87 -12.91 -5.44
C THR A 83 -4.43 -13.20 -6.87
N ALA A 84 -4.73 -12.30 -7.82
CA ALA A 84 -4.26 -12.38 -9.21
C ALA A 84 -3.02 -11.50 -9.47
N GLY A 85 -2.41 -10.94 -8.42
CA GLY A 85 -1.23 -10.09 -8.49
C GLY A 85 -1.50 -8.71 -9.09
N ARG A 86 -2.74 -8.24 -9.09
CA ARG A 86 -3.10 -6.90 -9.57
C ARG A 86 -3.10 -5.91 -8.40
N VAL A 87 -2.51 -4.73 -8.61
CA VAL A 87 -2.40 -3.69 -7.59
C VAL A 87 -3.77 -3.11 -7.28
N VAL A 88 -4.22 -3.24 -6.03
CA VAL A 88 -5.48 -2.69 -5.50
C VAL A 88 -5.26 -1.51 -4.57
N GLY A 89 -4.04 -1.32 -4.07
CA GLY A 89 -3.67 -0.16 -3.27
C GLY A 89 -2.16 0.06 -3.16
N ILE A 90 -1.78 1.18 -2.54
CA ILE A 90 -0.40 1.51 -2.16
C ILE A 90 -0.30 1.55 -0.65
N THR A 91 0.55 0.71 -0.07
CA THR A 91 0.77 0.64 1.39
C THR A 91 1.31 1.98 1.88
N VAL A 92 0.76 2.51 2.98
CA VAL A 92 1.17 3.82 3.54
C VAL A 92 1.55 3.75 5.00
N ALA A 93 0.93 2.86 5.76
CA ALA A 93 1.14 2.79 7.20
C ALA A 93 0.87 1.39 7.73
N THR A 94 1.39 1.15 8.92
CA THR A 94 1.07 0.00 9.76
C THR A 94 0.47 0.49 11.08
N GLY A 95 -0.35 -0.35 11.72
CA GLY A 95 -0.83 -0.10 13.07
C GLY A 95 0.29 -0.23 14.11
N LEU A 96 0.03 0.27 15.31
CA LEU A 96 0.92 0.04 16.46
C LEU A 96 0.72 -1.40 16.96
N THR A 97 1.34 -2.35 16.29
CA THR A 97 1.42 -3.77 16.72
C THR A 97 2.87 -4.15 17.00
N ALA A 98 3.08 -5.23 17.74
CA ALA A 98 4.44 -5.75 17.94
C ALA A 98 5.07 -6.08 16.58
N ALA A 99 6.37 -5.81 16.43
CA ALA A 99 7.11 -6.22 15.24
C ALA A 99 6.99 -7.74 15.05
N GLY A 100 6.80 -8.20 13.81
CA GLY A 100 6.57 -9.61 13.51
C GLY A 100 5.18 -10.14 13.86
N ASP A 101 4.21 -9.30 14.26
CA ASP A 101 2.83 -9.73 14.45
C ASP A 101 2.15 -9.96 13.08
N PRO A 102 1.85 -11.22 12.69
CA PRO A 102 1.17 -11.49 11.43
C PRO A 102 -0.27 -10.96 11.41
N ASN A 103 -0.83 -10.65 12.59
CA ASN A 103 -2.11 -9.99 12.74
C ASN A 103 -1.99 -8.46 12.75
N GLY A 104 -0.80 -7.93 12.48
CA GLY A 104 -0.56 -6.50 12.27
C GLY A 104 -1.48 -5.91 11.22
N HIS A 105 -1.90 -4.67 11.46
CA HIS A 105 -2.83 -3.96 10.59
C HIS A 105 -2.05 -3.16 9.54
N GLY A 106 -2.26 -3.46 8.26
CA GLY A 106 -1.73 -2.68 7.14
C GLY A 106 -2.77 -1.71 6.60
N TYR A 107 -2.34 -0.51 6.22
CA TYR A 107 -3.19 0.50 5.62
C TYR A 107 -2.70 0.88 4.23
N ALA A 108 -3.60 0.93 3.26
CA ALA A 108 -3.29 1.27 1.88
C ALA A 108 -4.24 2.32 1.29
N ILE A 109 -3.69 3.23 0.48
CA ILE A 109 -4.48 4.13 -0.37
C ILE A 109 -5.03 3.30 -1.54
N PRO A 110 -6.35 3.31 -1.83
CA PRO A 110 -6.91 2.61 -2.98
C PRO A 110 -6.23 3.03 -4.29
N ILE A 111 -5.96 2.06 -5.18
CA ILE A 111 -5.17 2.32 -6.39
C ILE A 111 -5.78 3.39 -7.30
N ALA A 112 -7.11 3.47 -7.36
CA ALA A 112 -7.80 4.51 -8.11
C ALA A 112 -7.49 5.92 -7.59
N ALA A 113 -7.40 6.10 -6.27
CA ALA A 113 -7.05 7.37 -5.65
C ALA A 113 -5.57 7.72 -5.90
N ALA A 114 -4.67 6.74 -5.79
CA ALA A 114 -3.24 6.93 -6.07
C ALA A 114 -2.99 7.33 -7.53
N LEU A 115 -3.64 6.66 -8.50
CA LEU A 115 -3.55 7.00 -9.92
C LEU A 115 -4.11 8.37 -10.23
N ALA A 116 -5.24 8.76 -9.63
CA ALA A 116 -5.81 10.09 -9.80
C ALA A 116 -4.87 11.19 -9.26
N ALA A 117 -4.17 10.93 -8.16
CA ALA A 117 -3.16 11.85 -7.63
C ALA A 117 -1.92 11.92 -8.53
N ALA A 118 -1.41 10.77 -8.98
CA ALA A 118 -0.26 10.71 -9.91
C ALA A 118 -0.55 11.46 -11.21
N HIS A 119 -1.74 11.25 -11.80
CA HIS A 119 -2.17 11.96 -13.00
C HIS A 119 -2.12 13.48 -12.80
N ARG A 120 -2.63 14.01 -11.68
CA ARG A 120 -2.59 15.45 -11.37
C ARG A 120 -1.17 16.01 -11.25
N ILE A 121 -0.23 15.20 -10.76
CA ILE A 121 1.19 15.61 -10.67
C ILE A 121 1.81 15.65 -12.07
N LEU A 122 1.45 14.72 -12.95
CA LEU A 122 1.98 14.62 -14.31
C LEU A 122 1.45 15.71 -15.25
N VAL A 123 0.22 16.16 -15.04
CA VAL A 123 -0.44 17.14 -15.93
C VAL A 123 -0.43 18.58 -15.38
N LYS A 124 0.23 18.82 -14.24
CA LYS A 124 0.48 20.19 -13.78
C LYS A 124 1.42 20.88 -14.80
N PRO A 125 1.07 22.08 -15.29
CA PRO A 125 1.91 22.84 -16.22
C PRO A 125 3.25 23.22 -15.59
#